data_AF-A0A8S3K0A7-F1
#
_entry.id   AF-A0A8S3K0A7-F1
#
_cell.length_a   1.000
_cell.length_b   1.000
_cell.length_c   1.000
_cell.angle_alpha   90.00
_cell.angle_beta   90.00
_cell.angle_gamma   90.00
#
_symmetry.space_group_name_H-M   'P 1'
#
loop_
_entity.id
_entity.type
_entity.pdbx_description
1 polymer ?
#
loop_
_entity_poly.entity_id
_entity_poly.type
_entity_poly.pdbx_seq_one_letter_code
_entity_poly.pdbx_strand_id
1 'polypeptide(L)' 'FMIRGDVSSHGKTTLCFVELGAKININYYINNILKPFLRRDAPRSFPENGRVKWFLHQDSAPSHTPVEENDQ' A
#
# COMPACT_ATOMS: atom_id res chain seq x y z
N PHE A 1 12.65 -5.73 12.32
CA PHE A 1 12.43 -5.49 10.87
C PHE A 1 10.93 -5.46 10.63
N MET A 2 10.47 -4.80 9.56
CA MET A 2 9.03 -4.71 9.24
C MET A 2 8.76 -5.37 7.89
N ILE A 3 7.59 -6.01 7.77
CA ILE A 3 7.10 -6.61 6.54
C ILE A 3 5.70 -6.09 6.29
N ARG A 4 5.40 -5.78 5.04
CA ARG A 4 4.07 -5.42 4.57
C ARG A 4 3.56 -6.46 3.58
N GLY A 5 2.30 -6.86 3.71
CA GLY A 5 1.61 -7.71 2.75
C GLY A 5 0.10 -7.48 2.85
N ASP A 6 -0.61 -7.65 1.73
CA ASP A 6 -2.07 -7.63 1.72
C ASP A 6 -2.63 -8.98 1.35
N VAL A 7 -3.89 -9.15 1.69
CA VAL A 7 -4.71 -10.31 1.33
C VAL A 7 -6.04 -9.85 0.76
N SER A 8 -6.57 -10.63 -0.16
CA SER A 8 -7.88 -10.43 -0.76
C SER A 8 -8.55 -11.78 -1.02
N SER A 9 -9.80 -11.78 -1.49
CA SER A 9 -10.45 -12.99 -2.00
C SER A 9 -9.71 -13.65 -3.16
N HIS A 10 -8.86 -12.90 -3.89
CA HIS A 10 -8.02 -13.41 -4.98
C HIS A 10 -6.64 -13.89 -4.50
N GLY A 11 -6.42 -13.95 -3.19
CA GLY A 11 -5.18 -14.42 -2.57
C GLY A 11 -4.31 -13.30 -2.01
N LYS A 12 -3.04 -13.62 -1.79
CA LYS A 12 -2.05 -12.74 -1.14
C LYS A 12 -1.17 -11.98 -2.13
N THR A 13 -0.72 -10.79 -1.72
CA THR A 13 0.30 -10.04 -2.44
C THR A 13 1.69 -10.59 -2.16
N THR A 14 2.65 -10.16 -2.97
CA THR A 14 4.06 -10.32 -2.64
C THR A 14 4.39 -9.59 -1.34
N LEU A 15 5.21 -10.19 -0.48
CA LEU A 15 5.69 -9.53 0.74
C LEU A 15 6.70 -8.43 0.40
N CYS A 16 6.52 -7.27 1.00
CA CYS A 16 7.45 -6.15 0.93
C CYS A 16 8.25 -6.09 2.23
N PHE A 17 9.56 -6.28 2.12
CA PHE A 17 10.48 -6.17 3.26
C PHE A 17 10.92 -4.72 3.39
N VAL A 18 10.64 -4.12 4.53
CA VAL A 18 11.04 -2.76 4.86
C VAL A 18 12.45 -2.80 5.43
N GLU A 19 13.26 -1.83 5.01
CA GLU A 19 14.63 -1.67 5.48
C GLU A 19 14.69 -1.55 7.02
N LEU A 20 15.71 -2.15 7.63
CA LEU A 20 15.88 -2.15 9.07
C LEU A 20 16.10 -0.72 9.59
N GLY A 21 15.26 -0.27 10.52
CA GLY A 21 15.35 1.07 11.10
C GLY A 21 14.69 2.17 10.26
N ALA A 22 14.12 1.85 9.10
CA ALA A 22 13.39 2.83 8.30
C ALA A 22 12.13 3.34 9.04
N LYS A 23 11.96 4.67 9.06
CA LYS A 23 10.74 5.33 9.53
C LYS A 23 9.75 5.43 8.37
N ILE A 24 8.59 4.78 8.51
CA ILE A 24 7.52 4.87 7.51
C ILE A 24 6.76 6.18 7.72
N ASN A 25 7.17 7.22 7.00
CA ASN A 25 6.36 8.42 6.80
C ASN A 25 5.54 8.30 5.50
N ILE A 26 4.72 9.31 5.20
CA ILE A 26 3.88 9.32 4.00
C ILE A 26 4.68 9.15 2.71
N ASN A 27 5.82 9.82 2.57
CA ASN A 27 6.66 9.75 1.36
C ASN A 27 7.27 8.36 1.18
N TYR A 28 7.73 7.75 2.27
CA TYR A 28 8.24 6.39 2.27
C TYR A 28 7.12 5.40 1.90
N TYR A 29 5.95 5.54 2.54
CA TYR A 29 4.79 4.70 2.27
C TYR A 29 4.36 4.79 0.80
N ILE A 30 4.20 5.99 0.24
CA ILE A 30 3.77 6.16 -1.15
C ILE A 30 4.78 5.52 -2.12
N ASN A 31 6.07 5.81 -1.96
CA ASN A 31 7.07 5.44 -2.96
C ASN A 31 7.56 4.00 -2.84
N ASN A 32 7.71 3.48 -1.62
CA ASN A 32 8.30 2.17 -1.38
C ASN A 32 7.25 1.07 -1.11
N ILE A 33 6.02 1.45 -0.76
CA ILE A 33 4.96 0.50 -0.41
C ILE A 33 3.77 0.57 -1.38
N LEU A 34 3.09 1.73 -1.45
CA LEU A 34 1.84 1.85 -2.20
C LEU A 34 2.06 1.78 -3.71
N LYS A 35 2.94 2.59 -4.30
CA LYS A 35 3.21 2.59 -5.75
C LYS A 35 3.66 1.21 -6.25
N PRO A 36 4.60 0.49 -5.59
CA PRO A 36 4.96 -0.86 -5.99
C PRO A 36 3.79 -1.85 -5.95
N PHE A 37 2.95 -1.79 -4.91
CA PHE A 37 1.73 -2.61 -4.82
C PHE A 37 0.79 -2.34 -6.00
N LEU A 38 0.47 -1.06 -6.26
CA LEU A 38 -0.43 -0.66 -7.36
C LEU A 38 0.09 -1.05 -8.74
N ARG A 39 1.41 -1.06 -8.94
CA ARG A 39 2.02 -1.41 -10.23
C ARG A 39 2.07 -2.93 -10.46
N ARG A 40 2.29 -3.73 -9.41
CA ARG A 40 2.59 -5.16 -9.56
C ARG A 40 1.47 -6.06 -9.08
N ASP A 41 1.02 -5.85 -7.86
CA ASP A 41 0.17 -6.81 -7.15
C ASP A 41 -1.31 -6.54 -7.40
N ALA A 42 -1.72 -5.27 -7.50
CA ALA A 42 -3.10 -4.90 -7.79
C ALA A 42 -3.56 -5.37 -9.19
N PRO A 43 -2.83 -5.13 -10.30
CA PRO A 43 -3.28 -5.54 -11.63
C PRO A 43 -3.26 -7.06 -11.82
N ARG A 44 -2.38 -7.76 -11.09
CA ARG A 44 -2.34 -9.23 -11.08
C ARG A 44 -3.58 -9.83 -10.39
N SER A 45 -4.03 -9.20 -9.31
CA SER A 45 -5.16 -9.68 -8.49
C SER A 45 -6.51 -9.20 -9.04
N PHE A 46 -6.52 -8.03 -9.68
CA PHE A 46 -7.70 -7.37 -10.24
C PHE A 46 -7.34 -6.79 -11.62
N PRO A 47 -7.33 -7.61 -12.67
CA PRO A 47 -6.95 -7.16 -14.01
C PRO A 47 -7.98 -6.16 -14.57
N GLU A 48 -7.51 -5.19 -15.36
CA GLU A 48 -8.30 -4.06 -15.90
C GLU A 48 -9.53 -4.47 -16.72
N ASN A 49 -9.54 -5.68 -17.28
CA ASN A 49 -10.68 -6.25 -18.00
C ASN A 49 -11.75 -6.84 -17.07
N GLY A 50 -11.48 -6.94 -15.78
CA GLY A 50 -12.43 -7.28 -14.75
C GLY A 50 -13.24 -6.07 -14.36
N ARG A 51 -14.57 -6.15 -14.49
CA ARG A 51 -15.56 -5.16 -14.01
C ARG A 51 -15.55 -4.93 -12.48
N VAL A 52 -14.51 -5.37 -11.79
CA VAL A 52 -14.43 -5.47 -10.34
C VAL A 52 -13.71 -4.25 -9.81
N LYS A 53 -14.49 -3.31 -9.28
CA LYS A 53 -13.97 -2.25 -8.42
C LYS A 53 -13.43 -2.89 -7.14
N TRP A 54 -12.15 -2.68 -6.86
CA TRP A 54 -11.52 -3.12 -5.62
C TRP A 54 -11.32 -1.94 -4.67
N PHE A 55 -11.19 -2.23 -3.38
CA PHE A 55 -11.01 -1.24 -2.31
C PHE A 55 -9.77 -1.61 -1.50
N LEU A 56 -8.93 -0.63 -1.18
CA LEU A 56 -7.83 -0.80 -0.24
C LEU A 56 -8.34 -0.50 1.16
N HIS A 57 -8.27 -1.48 2.06
CA HIS A 57 -8.57 -1.28 3.48
C HIS A 57 -7.27 -1.36 4.27
N GLN A 58 -6.98 -0.32 5.05
CA GLN A 58 -5.82 -0.22 5.93
C GLN A 58 -6.19 0.59 7.17
N ASP A 59 -5.34 0.53 8.20
CA ASP A 59 -5.52 1.33 9.40
C ASP A 59 -5.32 2.83 9.13
N SER A 60 -5.67 3.65 10.11
CA SER A 60 -5.54 5.11 10.06
C SER A 60 -4.18 5.59 10.57
N ALA A 61 -3.10 4.83 10.37
CA ALA A 61 -1.77 5.31 10.75
C ALA A 61 -1.47 6.66 10.03
N PRO A 62 -0.71 7.57 10.64
CA PRO A 62 -0.43 8.88 10.05
C PRO A 62 0.21 8.81 8.64
N SER A 63 0.95 7.75 8.33
CA SER A 63 1.50 7.49 7.00
C SER A 63 0.48 7.01 5.96
N HIS A 64 -0.68 6.54 6.39
CA HIS A 64 -1.78 6.05 5.54
C HIS A 64 -2.90 7.09 5.40
N THR A 65 -2.98 8.03 6.33
CA THR A 65 -3.97 9.12 6.34
C THR A 65 -3.26 10.41 6.73
N PRO A 66 -2.44 11.00 5.83
CA PRO A 66 -1.84 12.29 6.09
C PRO A 66 -2.97 13.32 6.19
N VAL A 67 -3.03 14.02 7.32
CA VAL A 67 -3.78 15.28 7.39
C VAL A 67 -3.09 16.25 6.44
N GLU A 68 -3.85 16.89 5.56
CA GLU A 68 -3.34 18.05 4.83
C GLU A 68 -2.95 19.10 5.86
N GLU A 69 -1.65 19.38 5.96
CA GLU A 69 -1.14 20.49 6.74
C GLU A 69 -1.53 21.74 5.94
N ASN A 70 -2.69 22.31 6.26
CA ASN A 70 -3.06 23.63 5.78
C ASN A 70 -2.03 24.60 6.37
N ASP A 71 -1.10 25.05 5.54
CA ASP A 71 -0.14 26.11 5.86
C ASP A 71 -0.89 27.29 6.52
N GLN A 72 -0.66 27.49 7.81
CA GLN A 72 -1.07 28.68 8.57
C GLN A 72 -0.05 29.80 8.41
#